data_AF-A0A1I5CXD8-F1
#
_entry.id   AF-A0A1I5CXD8-F1
#
_cell.length_a   1.000
_cell.length_b   1.000
_cell.length_c   1.000
_cell.angle_alpha   90.00
_cell.angle_beta   90.00
_cell.angle_gamma   90.00
#
_symmetry.space_group_name_H-M   'P 1'
#
loop_
_entity.id
_entity.type
_entity.pdbx_description
1 polymer ?
#
loop_
_entity_poly.entity_id
_entity_poly.type
_entity_poly.pdbx_seq_one_letter_code
_entity_poly.pdbx_strand_id
1 'polypeptide(L)'
;MKRIIIDCDPGNGIAGANTDDGLAIALALASPALSLELITTVAGNTPCEVGARVAKDLIVRLGLSIPVVQGATQALQEDPAPWRATLDNRVNQLALGKLWQGVRQPADIPADAFDAADAIGKLICDNPGEITLVAIGPLTNVALAMQRYPAMADSVAEIVIMGGVFALDDYIKDTNFGLDPEAAHQVLHSGAAVTLVPMDVTTQTLLTQEDLTRLTAVDHPLTDFVRETLRPWIDYSMETRQLAGCWIHDAMVVAWLLNQRVASGTDYRVDIELRPGATRGKSWRFRHPLRLTVGVPEHCGASIHVLHRVDNTVLLSIIEEAFKRLKP
;
A
#
# COMPACT_ATOMS: atom_id res chain seq x y z
N MET A 1 -19.17 -0.12 10.90
CA MET A 1 -18.28 -0.87 9.99
C MET A 1 -17.82 0.12 8.95
N LYS A 2 -16.50 0.30 8.74
CA LYS A 2 -15.99 1.21 7.70
C LYS A 2 -16.00 0.48 6.36
N ARG A 3 -16.52 1.12 5.31
CA ARG A 3 -16.51 0.58 3.94
C ARG A 3 -15.24 1.05 3.27
N ILE A 4 -14.48 0.13 2.68
CA ILE A 4 -13.16 0.44 2.12
C ILE A 4 -12.98 -0.09 0.71
N ILE A 5 -12.15 0.64 -0.05
CA ILE A 5 -11.50 0.17 -1.27
C ILE A 5 -10.02 -0.02 -0.94
N ILE A 6 -9.38 -1.07 -1.46
CA ILE A 6 -7.93 -1.23 -1.42
C ILE A 6 -7.38 -1.13 -2.84
N ASP A 7 -6.56 -0.11 -3.11
CA ASP A 7 -5.79 0.07 -4.35
C ASP A 7 -4.32 -0.30 -4.10
N CYS A 8 -3.84 -1.34 -4.79
CA CYS A 8 -2.65 -2.10 -4.38
C CYS A 8 -1.88 -2.73 -5.55
N ASP A 9 -0.73 -3.33 -5.28
CA ASP A 9 0.17 -3.93 -6.28
C ASP A 9 0.82 -5.24 -5.78
N PRO A 10 -0.01 -6.21 -5.32
CA PRO A 10 0.44 -7.33 -4.51
C PRO A 10 1.42 -8.27 -5.23
N GLY A 11 2.45 -8.71 -4.51
CA GLY A 11 3.47 -9.63 -5.00
C GLY A 11 3.49 -11.01 -4.33
N ASN A 12 2.47 -11.36 -3.53
CA ASN A 12 2.41 -12.63 -2.81
C ASN A 12 2.57 -13.84 -3.75
N GLY A 13 3.56 -14.68 -3.46
CA GLY A 13 3.92 -15.85 -4.28
C GLY A 13 4.88 -15.55 -5.44
N ILE A 14 5.09 -14.28 -5.79
CA ILE A 14 6.02 -13.86 -6.84
C ILE A 14 7.43 -13.70 -6.26
N ALA A 15 8.42 -14.33 -6.89
CA ALA A 15 9.79 -14.29 -6.39
C ALA A 15 10.36 -12.87 -6.41
N GLY A 16 10.85 -12.40 -5.25
CA GLY A 16 11.47 -11.08 -5.13
C GLY A 16 10.52 -9.88 -5.03
N ALA A 17 9.21 -10.10 -5.16
CA ALA A 17 8.21 -9.05 -4.97
C ALA A 17 7.79 -8.96 -3.50
N ASN A 18 7.48 -7.74 -3.05
CA ASN A 18 6.96 -7.49 -1.70
C ASN A 18 5.58 -8.15 -1.52
N THR A 19 5.25 -8.52 -0.28
CA THR A 19 4.08 -9.36 0.06
C THR A 19 3.15 -8.72 1.10
N ASP A 20 3.45 -7.48 1.48
CA ASP A 20 2.72 -6.69 2.47
C ASP A 20 1.33 -6.27 2.01
N ASP A 21 1.11 -6.00 0.72
CA ASP A 21 -0.25 -5.77 0.18
C ASP A 21 -1.19 -6.93 0.52
N GLY A 22 -0.74 -8.18 0.31
CA GLY A 22 -1.52 -9.37 0.62
C GLY A 22 -1.79 -9.52 2.11
N LEU A 23 -0.86 -9.09 2.98
CA LEU A 23 -1.11 -9.02 4.42
C LEU A 23 -2.14 -7.94 4.77
N ALA A 24 -2.10 -6.78 4.10
CA ALA A 24 -3.08 -5.71 4.29
C ALA A 24 -4.49 -6.15 3.87
N ILE A 25 -4.62 -6.78 2.70
CA ILE A 25 -5.88 -7.39 2.23
C ILE A 25 -6.34 -8.46 3.22
N ALA A 26 -5.45 -9.35 3.66
CA ALA A 26 -5.78 -10.40 4.63
C ALA A 26 -6.28 -9.83 5.96
N LEU A 27 -5.63 -8.78 6.48
CA LEU A 27 -6.06 -8.09 7.69
C LEU A 27 -7.44 -7.43 7.53
N ALA A 28 -7.68 -6.81 6.38
CA ALA A 28 -8.98 -6.20 6.08
C ALA A 28 -10.10 -7.25 6.05
N LEU A 29 -9.87 -8.39 5.38
CA LEU A 29 -10.82 -9.50 5.28
C LEU A 29 -11.10 -10.18 6.63
N ALA A 30 -10.09 -10.30 7.48
CA ALA A 30 -10.24 -10.92 8.80
C ALA A 30 -10.92 -9.99 9.83
N SER A 31 -11.03 -8.69 9.55
CA SER A 31 -11.54 -7.72 10.50
C SER A 31 -13.04 -7.42 10.31
N PRO A 32 -13.91 -7.75 11.29
CA PRO A 32 -15.35 -7.44 11.21
C PRO A 32 -15.66 -5.93 11.33
N ALA A 33 -14.66 -5.10 11.62
CA ALA A 33 -14.83 -3.65 11.66
C ALA A 33 -14.80 -3.02 10.26
N LEU A 34 -14.30 -3.74 9.25
CA LEU A 34 -14.13 -3.29 7.87
C LEU A 34 -15.04 -4.09 6.94
N SER A 35 -15.50 -3.44 5.88
CA SER A 35 -16.16 -4.05 4.74
C SER A 35 -15.35 -3.71 3.51
N LEU A 36 -14.62 -4.68 2.97
CA LEU A 36 -13.84 -4.52 1.75
C LEU A 36 -14.77 -4.68 0.55
N GLU A 37 -15.06 -3.57 -0.12
CA GLU A 37 -16.06 -3.47 -1.19
C GLU A 37 -15.44 -3.69 -2.58
N LEU A 38 -14.16 -3.36 -2.72
CA LEU A 38 -13.45 -3.38 -4.00
C LEU A 38 -11.95 -3.52 -3.74
N ILE A 39 -11.30 -4.37 -4.55
CA ILE A 39 -9.84 -4.38 -4.69
C ILE A 39 -9.53 -3.87 -6.10
N THR A 40 -8.64 -2.89 -6.19
CA THR A 40 -8.08 -2.44 -7.46
C THR A 40 -6.59 -2.67 -7.50
N THR A 41 -6.06 -2.93 -8.69
CA THR A 41 -4.62 -3.12 -8.87
C THR A 41 -3.99 -2.07 -9.76
N VAL A 42 -2.73 -1.74 -9.49
CA VAL A 42 -1.92 -0.78 -10.24
C VAL A 42 -0.54 -1.39 -10.51
N ALA A 43 0.15 -0.95 -11.57
CA ALA A 43 1.53 -1.35 -11.81
C ALA A 43 2.45 -0.68 -10.78
N GLY A 44 3.17 -1.48 -10.01
CA GLY A 44 4.10 -1.03 -8.99
C GLY A 44 5.10 -2.13 -8.65
N ASN A 45 5.18 -2.59 -7.41
CA ASN A 45 5.90 -3.78 -6.97
C ASN A 45 5.85 -4.93 -8.01
N THR A 46 4.68 -5.21 -8.58
CA THR A 46 4.52 -6.11 -9.74
C THR A 46 3.89 -5.40 -10.96
N PRO A 47 4.00 -5.97 -12.17
CA PRO A 47 3.12 -5.59 -13.28
C PRO A 47 1.64 -5.71 -12.87
N CYS A 48 0.80 -4.78 -13.31
CA CYS A 48 -0.59 -4.65 -12.84
C CYS A 48 -1.40 -5.96 -12.99
N GLU A 49 -1.20 -6.68 -14.11
CA GLU A 49 -1.84 -7.96 -14.39
C GLU A 49 -1.35 -9.10 -13.49
N VAL A 50 -0.10 -9.04 -13.01
CA VAL A 50 0.43 -9.99 -12.03
C VAL A 50 -0.23 -9.74 -10.69
N GLY A 51 -0.25 -8.49 -10.21
CA GLY A 51 -0.94 -8.12 -8.98
C GLY A 51 -2.42 -8.45 -9.01
N ALA A 52 -3.10 -8.23 -10.15
CA ALA A 52 -4.50 -8.60 -10.33
C ALA A 52 -4.73 -10.11 -10.11
N ARG A 53 -3.88 -10.96 -10.67
CA ARG A 53 -3.95 -12.42 -10.48
C ARG A 53 -3.69 -12.84 -9.04
N VAL A 54 -2.73 -12.19 -8.37
CA VAL A 54 -2.45 -12.44 -6.94
C VAL A 54 -3.66 -12.11 -6.08
N ALA A 55 -4.25 -10.92 -6.25
CA ALA A 55 -5.46 -10.53 -5.53
C ALA A 55 -6.63 -11.49 -5.84
N LYS A 56 -6.78 -11.88 -7.11
CA LYS A 56 -7.86 -12.78 -7.53
C LYS A 56 -7.72 -14.20 -6.98
N ASP A 57 -6.52 -14.77 -6.97
CA ASP A 57 -6.23 -16.08 -6.37
C ASP A 57 -6.61 -16.10 -4.88
N LEU A 58 -6.27 -15.05 -4.14
CA LEU A 58 -6.66 -14.93 -2.72
C LEU A 58 -8.19 -14.91 -2.54
N ILE A 59 -8.90 -14.06 -3.28
CA ILE A 59 -10.36 -13.95 -3.17
C ILE A 59 -11.05 -15.27 -3.54
N VAL A 60 -10.60 -15.94 -4.61
CA VAL A 60 -11.15 -17.24 -5.04
C VAL A 60 -10.85 -18.33 -4.02
N ARG A 61 -9.63 -18.36 -3.46
CA ARG A 61 -9.25 -19.33 -2.41
C ARG A 61 -10.15 -19.25 -1.19
N LEU A 62 -10.63 -18.05 -0.86
CA LEU A 62 -11.51 -17.80 0.28
C LEU A 62 -13.00 -17.97 -0.06
N GLY A 63 -13.35 -18.26 -1.32
CA GLY A 63 -14.74 -18.36 -1.75
C GLY A 63 -15.50 -17.02 -1.65
N LEU A 64 -14.79 -15.90 -1.72
CA LEU A 64 -15.36 -14.56 -1.62
C LEU A 64 -15.72 -14.01 -3.01
N SER A 65 -16.64 -13.05 -3.04
CA SER A 65 -17.15 -12.40 -4.26
C SER A 65 -16.77 -10.93 -4.36
N ILE A 66 -15.71 -10.51 -3.65
CA ILE A 66 -15.20 -9.14 -3.70
C ILE A 66 -14.63 -8.87 -5.10
N PRO A 67 -15.09 -7.82 -5.81
CA PRO A 67 -14.58 -7.50 -7.14
C PRO A 67 -13.08 -7.15 -7.09
N VAL A 68 -12.32 -7.71 -8.04
CA VAL A 68 -10.93 -7.33 -8.32
C VAL A 68 -10.89 -6.67 -9.69
N VAL A 69 -10.50 -5.39 -9.75
CA VAL A 69 -10.48 -4.61 -11.00
C VAL A 69 -9.06 -4.20 -11.34
N GLN A 70 -8.60 -4.57 -12.53
CA GLN A 70 -7.27 -4.21 -13.01
C GLN A 70 -7.25 -2.73 -13.46
N GLY A 71 -6.22 -2.00 -13.03
CA GLY A 71 -6.05 -0.58 -13.31
C GLY A 71 -4.89 -0.25 -14.24
N ALA A 72 -4.24 0.88 -13.93
CA ALA A 72 -3.16 1.45 -14.73
C ALA A 72 -1.93 0.53 -14.76
N THR A 73 -1.41 0.31 -15.97
CA THR A 73 -0.23 -0.53 -16.22
C THR A 73 1.08 0.26 -16.22
N GLN A 74 1.01 1.58 -16.10
CA GLN A 74 2.13 2.51 -16.11
C GLN A 74 1.76 3.80 -15.39
N ALA A 75 2.76 4.55 -14.95
CA ALA A 75 2.61 5.86 -14.34
C ALA A 75 2.04 6.90 -15.31
N LEU A 76 1.61 8.06 -14.79
CA LEU A 76 1.10 9.17 -15.61
C LEU A 76 2.14 9.72 -16.59
N GLN A 77 3.41 9.80 -16.17
CA GLN A 77 4.50 10.35 -17.00
C GLN A 77 5.82 9.56 -16.91
N GLU A 78 6.14 8.94 -15.78
CA GLU A 78 7.39 8.19 -15.62
C GLU A 78 7.46 6.96 -16.53
N ASP A 79 8.65 6.71 -17.09
CA ASP A 79 8.94 5.48 -17.83
C ASP A 79 9.05 4.31 -16.84
N PRO A 80 8.24 3.25 -16.98
CA PRO A 80 8.31 2.10 -16.09
C PRO A 80 9.56 1.24 -16.30
N ALA A 81 10.25 1.33 -17.44
CA ALA A 81 11.31 0.40 -17.82
C ALA A 81 12.50 0.35 -16.84
N PRO A 82 13.05 1.48 -16.33
CA PRO A 82 14.14 1.44 -15.35
C PRO A 82 13.73 0.76 -14.02
N TRP A 83 12.49 1.00 -13.58
CA TRP A 83 11.93 0.37 -12.39
C TRP A 83 11.74 -1.13 -12.60
N ARG A 84 11.13 -1.55 -13.72
CA ARG A 84 10.95 -2.97 -14.08
C ARG A 84 12.27 -3.71 -14.17
N ALA A 85 13.26 -3.13 -14.87
CA ALA A 85 14.58 -3.73 -15.02
C ALA A 85 15.24 -4.03 -13.66
N THR A 86 14.99 -3.19 -12.65
CA THR A 86 15.50 -3.39 -11.29
C THR A 86 14.65 -4.38 -10.51
N LEU A 87 13.35 -4.13 -10.36
CA LEU A 87 12.45 -4.89 -9.48
C LEU A 87 12.28 -6.33 -9.94
N ASP A 88 12.10 -6.56 -11.24
CA ASP A 88 11.81 -7.89 -11.79
C ASP A 88 13.06 -8.80 -11.79
N ASN A 89 14.26 -8.22 -11.74
CA ASN A 89 15.52 -8.99 -11.83
C ASN A 89 16.31 -9.07 -10.53
N ARG A 90 15.98 -8.27 -9.51
CA ARG A 90 16.79 -8.14 -8.29
C ARG A 90 17.03 -9.48 -7.60
N VAL A 91 15.99 -10.31 -7.49
CA VAL A 91 16.07 -11.63 -6.85
C VAL A 91 17.02 -12.57 -7.59
N ASN A 92 17.04 -12.49 -8.93
CA ASN A 92 17.93 -13.28 -9.78
C ASN A 92 19.37 -12.78 -9.72
N GLN A 93 19.57 -11.45 -9.75
CA GLN A 93 20.89 -10.83 -9.61
C GLN A 93 21.57 -11.17 -8.29
N LEU A 94 20.78 -11.31 -7.21
CA LEU A 94 21.26 -11.72 -5.89
C LEU A 94 21.35 -13.25 -5.72
N ALA A 95 20.92 -14.04 -6.72
CA ALA A 95 20.83 -15.50 -6.66
C ALA A 95 19.97 -16.03 -5.49
N LEU A 96 18.92 -15.29 -5.13
CA LEU A 96 18.02 -15.60 -4.01
C LEU A 96 16.69 -16.25 -4.43
N GLY A 97 16.50 -16.55 -5.72
CA GLY A 97 15.28 -17.20 -6.21
C GLY A 97 14.97 -18.55 -5.54
N LYS A 98 16.00 -19.21 -4.99
CA LYS A 98 15.86 -20.45 -4.20
C LYS A 98 14.93 -20.31 -2.99
N LEU A 99 14.78 -19.11 -2.43
CA LEU A 99 13.90 -18.85 -1.28
C LEU A 99 12.42 -19.10 -1.62
N TRP A 100 12.05 -18.98 -2.91
CA TRP A 100 10.69 -19.24 -3.39
C TRP A 100 10.48 -20.66 -3.94
N GLN A 101 11.45 -21.58 -3.76
CA GLN A 101 11.25 -22.97 -4.18
C GLN A 101 10.14 -23.64 -3.36
N GLY A 102 9.15 -24.19 -4.06
CA GLY A 102 7.98 -24.81 -3.44
C GLY A 102 6.93 -23.81 -2.94
N VAL A 103 7.14 -22.51 -3.11
CA VAL A 103 6.13 -21.49 -2.84
C VAL A 103 5.09 -21.52 -3.96
N ARG A 104 3.83 -21.64 -3.58
CA ARG A 104 2.70 -21.63 -4.50
C ARG A 104 2.71 -20.34 -5.32
N GLN A 105 2.57 -20.49 -6.63
CA GLN A 105 2.33 -19.37 -7.53
C GLN A 105 0.83 -19.04 -7.55
N PRO A 106 0.46 -17.76 -7.73
CA PRO A 106 -0.95 -17.38 -7.88
C PRO A 106 -1.55 -18.12 -9.08
N ALA A 107 -2.80 -18.57 -8.95
CA ALA A 107 -3.52 -19.16 -10.05
C ALA A 107 -3.69 -18.15 -11.20
N ASP A 108 -3.73 -18.65 -12.43
CA ASP A 108 -3.92 -17.82 -13.62
C ASP A 108 -5.40 -17.44 -13.80
N ILE A 109 -5.90 -16.58 -12.90
CA ILE A 109 -7.30 -16.13 -12.86
C ILE A 109 -7.33 -14.63 -13.15
N PRO A 110 -7.97 -14.18 -14.24
CA PRO A 110 -8.01 -12.76 -14.59
C PRO A 110 -8.87 -11.94 -13.60
N ALA A 111 -8.63 -10.63 -13.59
CA ALA A 111 -9.51 -9.67 -12.91
C ALA A 111 -10.96 -9.75 -13.42
N ASP A 112 -11.90 -9.29 -12.59
CA ASP A 112 -13.34 -9.26 -12.93
C ASP A 112 -13.67 -8.18 -13.97
N ALA A 113 -12.89 -7.10 -13.98
CA ALA A 113 -13.02 -6.00 -14.92
C ALA A 113 -11.68 -5.27 -15.12
N PHE A 114 -11.70 -4.34 -16.07
CA PHE A 114 -10.63 -3.42 -16.38
C PHE A 114 -11.15 -1.99 -16.19
N ASP A 115 -10.27 -1.04 -15.87
CA ASP A 115 -10.57 0.36 -15.51
C ASP A 115 -10.87 0.60 -14.01
N ALA A 116 -9.85 0.33 -13.18
CA ALA A 116 -9.87 0.63 -11.75
C ALA A 116 -10.19 2.10 -11.43
N ALA A 117 -9.70 3.05 -12.23
CA ALA A 117 -9.94 4.47 -12.00
C ALA A 117 -11.43 4.80 -12.09
N ASP A 118 -12.14 4.19 -13.04
CA ASP A 118 -13.60 4.30 -13.12
C ASP A 118 -14.29 3.68 -11.89
N ALA A 119 -13.91 2.45 -11.55
CA ALA A 119 -14.52 1.71 -10.45
C ALA A 119 -14.35 2.45 -9.10
N ILE A 120 -13.17 3.00 -8.83
CA ILE A 120 -12.88 3.81 -7.63
C ILE A 120 -13.74 5.07 -7.62
N GLY A 121 -13.66 5.88 -8.69
CA GLY A 121 -14.33 7.17 -8.75
C GLY A 121 -15.85 7.04 -8.69
N LYS A 122 -16.41 6.07 -9.43
CA LYS A 122 -17.83 5.75 -9.41
C LYS A 122 -18.30 5.31 -8.02
N LEU A 123 -17.63 4.33 -7.40
CA LEU A 123 -18.05 3.81 -6.09
C LEU A 123 -18.02 4.90 -5.01
N ILE A 124 -17.00 5.76 -5.01
CA ILE A 124 -16.89 6.87 -4.06
C ILE A 124 -17.95 7.95 -4.34
N CYS A 125 -18.11 8.41 -5.58
CA CYS A 125 -19.06 9.48 -5.89
C CYS A 125 -20.53 9.05 -5.75
N ASP A 126 -20.84 7.76 -5.94
CA ASP A 126 -22.18 7.21 -5.69
C ASP A 126 -22.47 7.07 -4.17
N ASN A 127 -21.45 7.14 -3.30
CA ASN A 127 -21.56 6.93 -1.85
C ASN A 127 -20.79 8.03 -1.07
N PRO A 128 -21.18 9.31 -1.21
CA PRO A 128 -20.43 10.44 -0.64
C PRO A 128 -20.35 10.36 0.89
N GLY A 129 -19.12 10.46 1.41
CA GLY A 129 -18.80 10.43 2.84
C GLY A 129 -18.74 9.03 3.46
N GLU A 130 -18.95 7.96 2.69
CA GLU A 130 -19.04 6.59 3.22
C GLU A 130 -17.82 5.71 2.96
N ILE A 131 -17.10 5.96 1.85
CA ILE A 131 -16.01 5.10 1.39
C ILE A 131 -14.65 5.68 1.80
N THR A 132 -13.86 4.89 2.50
CA THR A 132 -12.44 5.16 2.74
C THR A 132 -11.59 4.46 1.68
N LEU A 133 -10.68 5.18 1.05
CA LEU A 133 -9.74 4.60 0.08
C LEU A 133 -8.40 4.29 0.75
N VAL A 134 -8.03 3.02 0.78
CA VAL A 134 -6.70 2.55 1.19
C VAL A 134 -5.84 2.45 -0.06
N ALA A 135 -4.93 3.39 -0.24
CA ALA A 135 -4.02 3.43 -1.40
C ALA A 135 -2.62 3.03 -0.97
N ILE A 136 -2.26 1.79 -1.27
CA ILE A 136 -1.00 1.15 -0.83
C ILE A 136 -0.05 0.81 -1.97
N GLY A 137 -0.43 1.12 -3.22
CA GLY A 137 0.47 1.15 -4.37
C GLY A 137 0.70 2.57 -4.94
N PRO A 138 1.34 2.70 -6.12
CA PRO A 138 1.42 3.96 -6.85
C PRO A 138 0.06 4.59 -7.09
N LEU A 139 -0.04 5.92 -6.93
CA LEU A 139 -1.33 6.63 -6.87
C LEU A 139 -1.99 6.86 -8.24
N THR A 140 -1.54 6.19 -9.30
CA THR A 140 -1.97 6.42 -10.68
C THR A 140 -3.49 6.23 -10.85
N ASN A 141 -4.04 5.13 -10.34
CA ASN A 141 -5.48 4.88 -10.39
C ASN A 141 -6.27 5.98 -9.68
N VAL A 142 -5.81 6.38 -8.50
CA VAL A 142 -6.45 7.42 -7.67
C VAL A 142 -6.42 8.78 -8.37
N ALA A 143 -5.28 9.16 -8.95
CA ALA A 143 -5.13 10.40 -9.70
C ALA A 143 -6.05 10.43 -10.93
N LEU A 144 -6.07 9.35 -11.72
CA LEU A 144 -6.97 9.21 -12.87
C LEU A 144 -8.45 9.25 -12.46
N ALA A 145 -8.81 8.59 -11.35
CA ALA A 145 -10.16 8.62 -10.81
C ALA A 145 -10.58 10.06 -10.45
N MET A 146 -9.71 10.83 -9.79
CA MET A 146 -9.97 12.23 -9.46
C MET A 146 -10.07 13.14 -10.70
N GLN A 147 -9.32 12.86 -11.78
CA GLN A 147 -9.47 13.60 -13.04
C GLN A 147 -10.84 13.35 -13.68
N ARG A 148 -11.29 12.09 -13.68
CA ARG A 148 -12.57 11.69 -14.28
C ARG A 148 -13.77 12.06 -13.42
N TYR A 149 -13.60 12.03 -12.09
CA TYR A 149 -14.63 12.32 -11.10
C TYR A 149 -14.15 13.47 -10.17
N PRO A 150 -14.22 14.74 -10.61
CA PRO A 150 -13.71 15.86 -9.81
C PRO A 150 -14.35 16.00 -8.42
N ALA A 151 -15.61 15.55 -8.26
CA ALA A 151 -16.31 15.54 -6.97
C ALA A 151 -15.78 14.46 -6.00
N MET A 152 -14.92 13.54 -6.44
CA MET A 152 -14.37 12.47 -5.63
C MET A 152 -13.59 13.00 -4.42
N ALA A 153 -12.87 14.11 -4.57
CA ALA A 153 -12.09 14.71 -3.48
C ALA A 153 -12.98 15.12 -2.29
N ASP A 154 -14.19 15.64 -2.57
CA ASP A 154 -15.18 16.00 -1.56
C ASP A 154 -16.05 14.81 -1.11
N SER A 155 -16.18 13.79 -1.96
CA SER A 155 -17.05 12.62 -1.72
C SER A 155 -16.35 11.51 -0.95
N VAL A 156 -15.01 11.41 -1.01
CA VAL A 156 -14.27 10.38 -0.28
C VAL A 156 -14.30 10.67 1.23
N ALA A 157 -14.54 9.64 2.05
CA ALA A 157 -14.54 9.81 3.51
C ALA A 157 -13.14 10.15 4.04
N GLU A 158 -12.14 9.43 3.53
CA GLU A 158 -10.72 9.59 3.81
C GLU A 158 -9.91 8.81 2.77
N ILE A 159 -8.73 9.30 2.40
CA ILE A 159 -7.73 8.54 1.66
C ILE A 159 -6.56 8.28 2.61
N VAL A 160 -6.26 7.01 2.87
CA VAL A 160 -5.09 6.62 3.68
C VAL A 160 -4.04 6.01 2.76
N ILE A 161 -2.87 6.65 2.71
CA ILE A 161 -1.84 6.39 1.71
C ILE A 161 -0.61 5.78 2.38
N MET A 162 -0.14 4.63 1.90
CA MET A 162 1.25 4.20 2.16
C MET A 162 2.12 4.84 1.08
N GLY A 163 3.00 5.74 1.50
CA GLY A 163 3.93 6.38 0.57
C GLY A 163 4.69 7.56 1.15
N GLY A 164 5.76 7.91 0.46
CA GLY A 164 6.65 9.01 0.84
C GLY A 164 7.67 8.64 1.91
N VAL A 165 8.73 9.45 1.95
CA VAL A 165 9.83 9.37 2.91
C VAL A 165 10.36 10.78 3.18
N PHE A 166 10.66 11.09 4.44
CA PHE A 166 11.07 12.44 4.84
C PHE A 166 12.44 12.49 5.50
N ALA A 167 12.74 11.57 6.42
CA ALA A 167 13.91 11.65 7.29
C ALA A 167 14.56 10.27 7.53
N LEU A 168 14.78 9.51 6.47
CA LEU A 168 15.59 8.29 6.50
C LEU A 168 16.89 8.50 5.72
N ASP A 169 18.02 8.08 6.31
CA ASP A 169 19.35 8.29 5.74
C ASP A 169 19.58 7.45 4.47
N ASP A 170 18.99 6.26 4.42
CA ASP A 170 19.19 5.29 3.34
C ASP A 170 18.21 5.44 2.16
N TYR A 171 17.26 6.38 2.24
CA TYR A 171 16.17 6.52 1.27
C TYR A 171 15.99 7.96 0.80
N ILE A 172 16.18 8.18 -0.50
CA ILE A 172 15.90 9.48 -1.15
C ILE A 172 14.40 9.63 -1.45
N LYS A 173 13.76 8.54 -1.88
CA LYS A 173 12.34 8.47 -2.21
C LYS A 173 11.79 7.09 -1.88
N ASP A 174 10.51 7.09 -1.59
CA ASP A 174 9.68 5.89 -1.48
C ASP A 174 9.39 5.31 -2.87
N THR A 175 9.08 4.01 -2.94
CA THR A 175 8.82 3.30 -4.20
C THR A 175 7.52 3.80 -4.85
N ASN A 176 6.43 3.91 -4.09
CA ASN A 176 5.11 4.28 -4.63
C ASN A 176 5.12 5.69 -5.22
N PHE A 177 5.68 6.65 -4.49
CA PHE A 177 5.81 8.04 -4.98
C PHE A 177 6.90 8.18 -6.04
N GLY A 178 7.95 7.34 -5.98
CA GLY A 178 9.02 7.33 -6.96
C GLY A 178 8.60 6.77 -8.33
N LEU A 179 7.63 5.86 -8.34
CA LEU A 179 7.05 5.28 -9.55
C LEU A 179 6.12 6.25 -10.28
N ASP A 180 5.28 6.99 -9.55
CA ASP A 180 4.38 7.98 -10.16
C ASP A 180 4.33 9.29 -9.33
N PRO A 181 5.35 10.14 -9.47
CA PRO A 181 5.44 11.37 -8.70
C PRO A 181 4.37 12.39 -9.10
N GLU A 182 3.92 12.41 -10.37
CA GLU A 182 2.81 13.23 -10.82
C GLU A 182 1.50 12.85 -10.14
N ALA A 183 1.18 11.56 -10.08
CA ALA A 183 -0.03 11.09 -9.43
C ALA A 183 0.00 11.42 -7.93
N ALA A 184 1.15 11.20 -7.27
CA ALA A 184 1.32 11.57 -5.87
C ALA A 184 1.13 13.07 -5.64
N HIS A 185 1.76 13.92 -6.46
CA HIS A 185 1.57 15.37 -6.40
C HIS A 185 0.09 15.74 -6.58
N GLN A 186 -0.58 15.16 -7.57
CA GLN A 186 -1.99 15.44 -7.83
C GLN A 186 -2.90 15.07 -6.66
N VAL A 187 -2.76 13.86 -6.11
CA VAL A 187 -3.62 13.38 -5.03
C VAL A 187 -3.40 14.19 -3.75
N LEU A 188 -2.15 14.51 -3.41
CA LEU A 188 -1.82 15.32 -2.22
C LEU A 188 -2.33 16.77 -2.34
N HIS A 189 -2.52 17.28 -3.56
CA HIS A 189 -3.10 18.59 -3.84
C HIS A 189 -4.60 18.58 -4.12
N SER A 190 -5.27 17.42 -4.02
CA SER A 190 -6.69 17.27 -4.36
C SER A 190 -7.66 18.00 -3.43
N GLY A 191 -7.23 18.31 -2.21
CA GLY A 191 -8.10 18.84 -1.16
C GLY A 191 -8.85 17.77 -0.35
N ALA A 192 -8.75 16.48 -0.73
CA ALA A 192 -9.33 15.38 0.03
C ALA A 192 -8.74 15.28 1.46
N ALA A 193 -9.50 14.65 2.36
CA ALA A 193 -8.98 14.28 3.68
C ALA A 193 -7.96 13.14 3.52
N VAL A 194 -6.68 13.42 3.76
CA VAL A 194 -5.59 12.47 3.57
C VAL A 194 -4.86 12.18 4.88
N THR A 195 -4.68 10.90 5.18
CA THR A 195 -3.70 10.40 6.13
C THR A 195 -2.54 9.73 5.37
N LEU A 196 -1.31 10.17 5.64
CA LEU A 196 -0.10 9.65 5.04
C LEU A 196 0.66 8.75 6.03
N VAL A 197 1.00 7.55 5.57
CA VAL A 197 1.77 6.53 6.29
C VAL A 197 3.12 6.36 5.60
N PRO A 198 4.12 7.22 5.91
CA PRO A 198 5.39 7.23 5.20
C PRO A 198 6.33 6.10 5.64
N MET A 199 7.39 5.90 4.87
CA MET A 199 8.50 5.01 5.22
C MET A 199 9.09 5.31 6.61
N ASP A 200 9.15 6.58 7.02
CA ASP A 200 9.59 6.98 8.35
C ASP A 200 8.87 6.23 9.48
N VAL A 201 7.60 5.84 9.25
CA VAL A 201 6.77 5.07 10.19
C VAL A 201 6.90 3.59 9.93
N THR A 202 6.77 3.18 8.67
CA THR A 202 6.65 1.76 8.34
C THR A 202 7.96 1.00 8.54
N THR A 203 9.12 1.67 8.51
CA THR A 203 10.40 1.03 8.92
C THR A 203 10.50 0.70 10.41
N GLN A 204 9.50 1.08 11.22
CA GLN A 204 9.38 0.71 12.63
C GLN A 204 8.51 -0.56 12.83
N THR A 205 7.99 -1.17 11.75
CA THR A 205 6.99 -2.26 11.78
C THR A 205 7.60 -3.65 11.60
N LEU A 206 8.46 -4.08 12.51
CA LEU A 206 9.17 -5.36 12.35
C LEU A 206 8.23 -6.56 12.53
N LEU A 207 8.21 -7.46 11.53
CA LEU A 207 7.59 -8.78 11.59
C LEU A 207 8.67 -9.87 11.45
N THR A 208 8.80 -10.72 12.46
CA THR A 208 9.75 -11.85 12.43
C THR A 208 9.09 -13.16 11.98
N GLN A 209 9.89 -14.20 11.71
CA GLN A 209 9.35 -15.55 11.44
C GLN A 209 8.57 -16.13 12.63
N GLU A 210 8.98 -15.81 13.87
CA GLU A 210 8.29 -16.22 15.09
C GLU A 210 6.93 -15.53 15.18
N ASP A 211 6.88 -14.23 14.90
CA ASP A 211 5.63 -13.49 14.80
C ASP A 211 4.72 -14.07 13.72
N LEU A 212 5.23 -14.28 12.50
CA LEU A 212 4.44 -14.86 11.41
C LEU A 212 3.83 -16.21 11.83
N THR A 213 4.62 -17.08 12.46
CA THR A 213 4.17 -18.39 12.94
C THR A 213 3.09 -18.26 14.01
N ARG A 214 3.26 -17.34 14.96
CA ARG A 214 2.29 -17.06 16.03
C ARG A 214 0.98 -16.48 15.47
N LEU A 215 1.06 -15.49 14.58
CA LEU A 215 -0.09 -14.80 14.00
C LEU A 215 -0.93 -15.72 13.12
N THR A 216 -0.29 -16.65 12.40
CA THR A 216 -0.94 -17.55 11.43
C THR A 216 -1.18 -18.96 11.99
N ALA A 217 -1.27 -19.10 13.32
CA ALA A 217 -1.46 -20.40 13.99
C ALA A 217 -2.86 -21.00 13.80
N VAL A 218 -3.85 -20.20 13.39
CA VAL A 218 -5.19 -20.67 13.05
C VAL A 218 -5.14 -21.43 11.73
N ASP A 219 -5.76 -22.60 11.67
CA ASP A 219 -5.96 -23.38 10.45
C ASP A 219 -7.09 -22.77 9.63
N HIS A 220 -6.74 -21.96 8.62
CA HIS A 220 -7.68 -21.27 7.75
C HIS A 220 -7.00 -20.89 6.43
N PRO A 221 -7.69 -20.93 5.27
CA PRO A 221 -7.05 -20.66 3.98
C PRO A 221 -6.39 -19.26 3.88
N LEU A 222 -6.90 -18.27 4.62
CA LEU A 222 -6.31 -16.92 4.70
C LEU A 222 -4.97 -16.89 5.44
N THR A 223 -4.88 -17.55 6.61
CA THR A 223 -3.63 -17.62 7.39
C THR A 223 -2.59 -18.49 6.69
N ASP A 224 -3.02 -19.53 5.98
CA ASP A 224 -2.15 -20.32 5.11
C ASP A 224 -1.54 -19.48 3.99
N PHE A 225 -2.36 -18.69 3.28
CA PHE A 225 -1.88 -17.77 2.25
C PHE A 225 -0.87 -16.77 2.78
N VAL A 226 -1.15 -16.16 3.94
CA VAL A 226 -0.22 -15.22 4.57
C VAL A 226 1.09 -15.94 4.94
N ARG A 227 0.99 -17.09 5.62
CA ARG A 227 2.17 -17.84 6.09
C ARG A 227 3.05 -18.35 4.95
N GLU A 228 2.45 -18.87 3.88
CA GLU A 228 3.18 -19.45 2.75
C GLU A 228 3.89 -18.38 1.92
N THR A 229 3.29 -17.18 1.80
CA THR A 229 3.83 -16.12 0.93
C THR A 229 4.76 -15.15 1.65
N LEU A 230 4.54 -14.86 2.94
CA LEU A 230 5.42 -13.96 3.70
C LEU A 230 6.71 -14.63 4.18
N ARG A 231 6.70 -15.93 4.46
CA ARG A 231 7.89 -16.65 4.94
C ARG A 231 9.14 -16.44 4.05
N PRO A 232 9.09 -16.67 2.72
CA PRO A 232 10.25 -16.43 1.86
C PRO A 232 10.64 -14.94 1.77
N TRP A 233 9.66 -14.03 1.88
CA TRP A 233 9.93 -12.59 1.88
C TRP A 233 10.65 -12.12 3.14
N ILE A 234 10.28 -12.67 4.31
CA ILE A 234 11.00 -12.42 5.57
C ILE A 234 12.46 -12.86 5.43
N ASP A 235 12.71 -14.08 4.91
CA ASP A 235 14.07 -14.57 4.70
C ASP A 235 14.85 -13.69 3.71
N TYR A 236 14.22 -13.27 2.61
CA TYR A 236 14.81 -12.33 1.65
C TYR A 236 15.15 -10.97 2.29
N SER A 237 14.28 -10.44 3.14
CA SER A 237 14.52 -9.20 3.88
C SER A 237 15.70 -9.35 4.84
N MET A 238 15.80 -10.48 5.55
CA MET A 238 16.93 -10.76 6.43
C MET A 238 18.26 -10.80 5.67
N GLU A 239 18.29 -11.45 4.50
CA GLU A 239 19.50 -11.53 3.66
C GLU A 239 19.88 -10.19 3.00
N THR A 240 18.90 -9.37 2.61
CA THR A 240 19.16 -8.15 1.82
C THR A 240 19.21 -6.85 2.61
N ARG A 241 18.53 -6.79 3.76
CA ARG A 241 18.40 -5.58 4.59
C ARG A 241 19.09 -5.71 5.95
N GLN A 242 19.64 -6.88 6.29
CA GLN A 242 20.28 -7.15 7.59
C GLN A 242 19.35 -6.88 8.79
N LEU A 243 18.05 -7.13 8.59
CA LEU A 243 17.02 -7.04 9.62
C LEU A 243 16.78 -8.43 10.23
N ALA A 244 16.20 -8.48 11.44
CA ALA A 244 15.75 -9.75 12.05
C ALA A 244 14.43 -10.28 11.45
N GLY A 245 13.87 -9.60 10.46
CA GLY A 245 12.58 -9.88 9.86
C GLY A 245 12.32 -9.00 8.64
N CYS A 246 11.05 -8.67 8.36
CA CYS A 246 10.67 -7.67 7.37
C CYS A 246 9.89 -6.51 8.00
N TRP A 247 9.77 -5.41 7.26
CA TRP A 247 8.82 -4.35 7.58
C TRP A 247 7.48 -4.64 6.90
N ILE A 248 6.37 -4.38 7.59
CA ILE A 248 5.01 -4.55 7.07
C ILE A 248 4.39 -3.18 6.78
N HIS A 249 4.69 -2.66 5.59
CA HIS A 249 4.36 -1.28 5.23
C HIS A 249 2.85 -1.07 5.11
N ASP A 250 2.17 -1.89 4.32
CA ASP A 250 0.78 -1.63 3.95
C ASP A 250 -0.21 -2.10 5.01
N ALA A 251 0.12 -3.17 5.73
CA ALA A 251 -0.69 -3.65 6.84
C ALA A 251 -0.85 -2.60 7.95
N MET A 252 0.12 -1.68 8.06
CA MET A 252 0.05 -0.54 8.97
C MET A 252 -1.09 0.41 8.62
N VAL A 253 -1.40 0.61 7.34
CA VAL A 253 -2.52 1.45 6.88
C VAL A 253 -3.86 0.88 7.36
N VAL A 254 -4.04 -0.43 7.18
CA VAL A 254 -5.27 -1.10 7.63
C VAL A 254 -5.35 -1.11 9.16
N ALA A 255 -4.24 -1.36 9.86
CA ALA A 255 -4.20 -1.31 11.32
C ALA A 255 -4.55 0.08 11.88
N TRP A 256 -4.11 1.16 11.23
CA TRP A 256 -4.49 2.53 11.57
C TRP A 256 -6.02 2.73 11.53
N LEU A 257 -6.68 2.21 10.49
CA LEU A 257 -8.14 2.29 10.36
C LEU A 257 -8.88 1.50 11.45
N LEU A 258 -8.28 0.45 11.99
CA LEU A 258 -8.85 -0.40 13.03
C LEU A 258 -8.68 0.18 14.44
N ASN A 259 -7.50 0.73 14.75
CA ASN A 259 -7.21 1.28 16.06
C ASN A 259 -6.09 2.32 15.97
N GLN A 260 -6.47 3.60 15.93
CA GLN A 260 -5.54 4.73 15.81
C GLN A 260 -4.49 4.83 16.95
N ARG A 261 -4.62 4.08 18.06
CA ARG A 261 -3.55 4.00 19.08
C ARG A 261 -2.29 3.30 18.58
N VAL A 262 -2.36 2.61 17.44
CA VAL A 262 -1.21 1.95 16.81
C VAL A 262 -0.14 2.94 16.36
N ALA A 263 -0.49 4.21 16.11
CA ALA A 263 0.46 5.23 15.70
C ALA A 263 0.09 6.62 16.20
N SER A 264 1.05 7.54 16.08
CA SER A 264 0.82 8.97 16.28
C SER A 264 1.24 9.73 15.02
N GLY A 265 0.49 10.77 14.69
CA GLY A 265 0.76 11.65 13.56
C GLY A 265 0.62 13.12 13.91
N THR A 266 0.98 13.96 12.96
CA THR A 266 0.86 15.41 13.04
C THR A 266 0.55 15.95 11.65
N ASP A 267 -0.14 17.07 11.61
CA ASP A 267 -0.56 17.71 10.37
C ASP A 267 0.58 18.51 9.74
N TYR A 268 0.78 18.32 8.44
CA TYR A 268 1.78 19.01 7.62
C TYR A 268 1.20 19.46 6.29
N ARG A 269 1.87 20.44 5.67
CA ARG A 269 1.88 20.57 4.22
C ARG A 269 2.87 19.55 3.67
N VAL A 270 2.47 18.80 2.63
CA VAL A 270 3.31 17.79 1.97
C VAL A 270 3.29 18.06 0.47
N ASP A 271 4.43 17.89 -0.18
CA ASP A 271 4.58 18.06 -1.62
C ASP A 271 5.69 17.13 -2.17
N ILE A 272 5.77 16.99 -3.49
CA ILE A 272 6.64 16.10 -4.25
C ILE A 272 7.55 16.92 -5.17
N GLU A 273 8.84 16.60 -5.20
CA GLU A 273 9.77 17.18 -6.18
C GLU A 273 9.52 16.59 -7.57
N LEU A 274 9.03 17.42 -8.50
CA LEU A 274 8.79 17.03 -9.89
C LEU A 274 9.90 17.46 -10.86
N ARG A 275 10.88 18.28 -10.44
CA ARG A 275 11.92 18.72 -11.37
C ARG A 275 12.82 17.54 -11.76
N PRO A 276 13.29 17.48 -13.04
CA PRO A 276 14.25 16.46 -13.45
C PRO A 276 15.50 16.45 -12.56
N GLY A 277 15.96 15.25 -12.20
CA GLY A 277 17.17 15.07 -11.38
C GLY A 277 17.03 13.94 -10.37
N ALA A 278 18.09 13.73 -9.59
CA ALA A 278 18.18 12.62 -8.63
C ALA A 278 17.13 12.67 -7.51
N THR A 279 16.57 13.85 -7.23
CA THR A 279 15.55 14.06 -6.19
C THR A 279 14.12 13.98 -6.72
N ARG A 280 13.91 13.74 -8.02
CA ARG A 280 12.56 13.61 -8.58
C ARG A 280 11.79 12.45 -7.91
N GLY A 281 10.59 12.74 -7.44
CA GLY A 281 9.75 11.87 -6.63
C GLY A 281 10.02 11.92 -5.11
N LYS A 282 10.95 12.75 -4.66
CA LYS A 282 11.17 12.97 -3.22
C LYS A 282 10.01 13.76 -2.62
N SER A 283 9.43 13.24 -1.55
CA SER A 283 8.47 13.97 -0.73
C SER A 283 9.16 14.92 0.25
N TRP A 284 8.56 16.08 0.49
CA TRP A 284 8.99 17.04 1.51
C TRP A 284 7.78 17.61 2.24
N ARG A 285 8.00 18.09 3.48
CA ARG A 285 6.91 18.57 4.35
C ARG A 285 7.30 19.74 5.23
N PHE A 286 6.33 20.55 5.63
CA PHE A 286 6.52 21.64 6.59
C PHE A 286 5.24 22.00 7.37
N ARG A 287 5.38 22.80 8.43
CA ARG A 287 4.25 23.31 9.25
C ARG A 287 4.20 24.83 9.23
N HIS A 288 3.01 25.39 9.44
CA HIS A 288 2.84 26.82 9.66
C HIS A 288 2.87 27.18 11.15
N PRO A 289 3.42 28.36 11.52
CA PRO A 289 4.08 29.32 10.63
C PRO A 289 5.50 28.89 10.25
N LEU A 290 5.85 29.05 8.98
CA LEU A 290 7.25 28.95 8.51
C LEU A 290 8.04 30.16 9.02
N ARG A 291 9.30 29.95 9.42
CA ARG A 291 10.19 31.05 9.82
C ARG A 291 10.67 31.89 8.62
N LEU A 292 10.77 31.30 7.44
CA LEU A 292 11.20 31.93 6.20
C LEU A 292 10.32 31.43 5.05
N THR A 293 9.72 32.36 4.31
CA THR A 293 8.77 32.07 3.21
C THR A 293 9.24 32.59 1.85
N VAL A 294 10.46 33.15 1.77
CA VAL A 294 11.02 33.66 0.52
C VAL A 294 11.15 32.52 -0.49
N GLY A 295 10.48 32.66 -1.65
CA GLY A 295 10.49 31.64 -2.70
C GLY A 295 9.60 30.42 -2.44
N VAL A 296 8.79 30.43 -1.37
CA VAL A 296 7.79 29.40 -1.10
C VAL A 296 6.44 29.89 -1.65
N PRO A 297 5.84 29.22 -2.65
CA PRO A 297 4.53 29.58 -3.17
C PRO A 297 3.45 29.51 -2.07
N GLU A 298 2.38 30.30 -2.21
CA GLU A 298 1.17 30.06 -1.42
C GLU A 298 0.59 28.70 -1.83
N HIS A 299 0.70 27.71 -0.94
CA HIS A 299 0.17 26.37 -1.21
C HIS A 299 -1.35 26.35 -1.17
N CYS A 300 -1.94 25.72 -2.19
CA CYS A 300 -3.38 25.53 -2.36
C CYS A 300 -3.92 24.19 -1.79
N GLY A 301 -3.06 23.29 -1.30
CA GLY A 301 -3.48 21.97 -0.79
C GLY A 301 -4.20 22.04 0.57
N ALA A 302 -4.77 20.91 1.01
CA ALA A 302 -5.24 20.72 2.38
C ALA A 302 -4.06 20.40 3.33
N SER A 303 -4.31 20.42 4.64
CA SER A 303 -3.33 19.87 5.58
C SER A 303 -3.44 18.34 5.55
N ILE A 304 -2.31 17.65 5.56
CA ILE A 304 -2.23 16.19 5.48
C ILE A 304 -1.80 15.66 6.84
N HIS A 305 -2.53 14.68 7.37
CA HIS A 305 -2.16 14.03 8.61
C HIS A 305 -1.03 13.03 8.35
N VAL A 306 0.19 13.32 8.79
CA VAL A 306 1.36 12.46 8.53
C VAL A 306 1.73 11.70 9.80
N LEU A 307 1.67 10.37 9.74
CA LEU A 307 2.13 9.52 10.83
C LEU A 307 3.66 9.65 11.00
N HIS A 308 4.16 9.49 12.23
CA HIS A 308 5.61 9.57 12.50
C HIS A 308 6.14 8.57 13.53
N ARG A 309 5.27 7.84 14.24
CA ARG A 309 5.67 6.79 15.18
C ARG A 309 4.64 5.68 15.21
N VAL A 310 5.10 4.44 15.28
CA VAL A 310 4.25 3.25 15.47
C VAL A 310 4.54 2.58 16.80
N ASP A 311 3.51 1.97 17.39
CA ASP A 311 3.65 0.94 18.41
C ASP A 311 3.53 -0.43 17.73
N ASN A 312 4.68 -1.06 17.46
CA ASN A 312 4.72 -2.34 16.75
C ASN A 312 4.05 -3.47 17.55
N THR A 313 4.05 -3.41 18.89
CA THR A 313 3.36 -4.42 19.72
C THR A 313 1.85 -4.32 19.52
N VAL A 314 1.31 -3.10 19.48
CA VAL A 314 -0.11 -2.87 19.17
C VAL A 314 -0.43 -3.30 17.74
N LEU A 315 0.44 -3.02 16.76
CA LEU A 315 0.27 -3.45 15.38
C LEU A 315 0.15 -4.98 15.26
N LEU A 316 1.10 -5.71 15.82
CA LEU A 316 1.09 -7.18 15.79
C LEU A 316 -0.12 -7.74 16.55
N SER A 317 -0.54 -7.12 17.65
CA SER A 317 -1.74 -7.52 18.39
C SER A 317 -3.02 -7.32 17.58
N ILE A 318 -3.15 -6.23 16.80
CA ILE A 318 -4.30 -6.01 15.92
C ILE A 318 -4.41 -7.13 14.89
N ILE A 319 -3.28 -7.50 14.26
CA ILE A 319 -3.24 -8.59 13.27
C ILE A 319 -3.61 -9.92 13.93
N GLU A 320 -3.02 -10.22 15.08
CA GLU A 320 -3.27 -11.47 15.81
C GLU A 320 -4.73 -11.64 16.17
N GLU A 321 -5.35 -10.59 16.73
CA GLU A 321 -6.74 -10.63 17.17
C GLU A 321 -7.72 -10.69 16.00
N ALA A 322 -7.36 -10.15 14.83
CA ALA A 322 -8.15 -10.34 13.61
C ALA A 322 -8.09 -11.80 13.15
N PHE A 323 -6.90 -12.40 13.06
CA PHE A 323 -6.72 -13.77 12.57
C PHE A 323 -7.28 -14.82 13.55
N LYS A 324 -7.17 -14.62 14.86
CA LYS A 324 -7.79 -15.50 15.87
C LYS A 324 -9.31 -15.63 15.77
N ARG A 325 -9.99 -14.68 15.12
CA ARG A 325 -11.45 -14.69 14.94
C ARG A 325 -11.90 -15.49 13.73
N LEU A 326 -10.97 -15.88 12.85
CA LEU A 326 -11.27 -16.74 11.72
C LEU A 326 -11.79 -18.08 12.24
N LYS A 327 -12.87 -18.54 11.64
CA LYS A 327 -13.44 -19.86 11.91
C LYS A 327 -12.88 -20.83 10.87
N PRO A 328 -12.46 -22.05 11.26
CA PRO A 328 -12.04 -23.08 10.31
C PRO A 328 -13.11 -23.39 9.25
#